data_AF-A0A3C0V0Z4-F1
#
_entry.id   AF-A0A3C0V0Z4-F1
#
_cell.length_a   1.000
_cell.length_b   1.000
_cell.length_c   1.000
_cell.angle_alpha   90.00
_cell.angle_beta   90.00
_cell.angle_gamma   90.00
#
_symmetry.space_group_name_H-M   'P 1'
#
loop_
_entity.id
_entity.type
_entity.pdbx_description
1 polymer ?
#
loop_
_entity_poly.entity_id
_entity_poly.type
_entity_poly.pdbx_seq_one_letter_code
_entity_poly.pdbx_strand_id
1 'polypeptide(L)'
;MAIRLIAATMTDGNGIVADKHGEVYLVKPPFDFYGKEHLPYDLIESTIQQFGFTELNEDYTTWAEVFERLRAIAWEARKSVGDTSKTVTEEDRKAFFRSIPEGFLVGAVERLEAYAQNKEVNRALFTGKALLENPNLVKLPELYQRVAAVVQNESRMTSVFRNVNWGKLNKKKQFVPSFALVEA
;
A
#
# COMPACT_ATOMS: atom_id res chain seq x y z
N MET A 1 -9.96 -23.19 -10.12
CA MET A 1 -9.66 -23.36 -8.68
C MET A 1 -9.83 -22.01 -8.01
N ALA A 2 -10.61 -21.96 -6.93
CA ALA A 2 -10.95 -20.74 -6.21
C ALA A 2 -9.96 -20.47 -5.07
N ILE A 3 -9.86 -19.21 -4.64
CA ILE A 3 -9.18 -18.76 -3.42
C ILE A 3 -10.24 -18.78 -2.32
N ARG A 4 -9.95 -19.37 -1.17
CA ARG A 4 -10.93 -19.54 -0.09
C ARG A 4 -10.62 -18.65 1.11
N LEU A 5 -11.54 -17.78 1.48
CA LEU A 5 -11.54 -17.10 2.77
C LEU A 5 -12.11 -18.04 3.83
N ILE A 6 -11.22 -18.66 4.62
CA ILE A 6 -11.58 -19.65 5.65
C ILE A 6 -12.28 -18.96 6.82
N ALA A 7 -11.67 -17.90 7.36
CA ALA A 7 -12.18 -17.21 8.53
C ALA A 7 -11.75 -15.73 8.53
N ALA A 8 -12.48 -14.88 9.23
CA ALA A 8 -12.09 -13.48 9.44
C ALA A 8 -12.40 -12.97 10.86
N THR A 9 -11.64 -11.99 11.34
CA THR A 9 -11.99 -11.25 12.56
C THR A 9 -13.01 -10.16 12.24
N MET A 10 -14.12 -10.14 12.99
CA MET A 10 -15.20 -9.18 12.77
C MET A 10 -14.91 -7.78 13.35
N THR A 11 -13.75 -7.60 13.99
CA THR A 11 -13.33 -6.35 14.66
C THR A 11 -12.43 -5.48 13.78
N ASP A 12 -11.54 -6.09 13.03
CA ASP A 12 -10.46 -5.44 12.28
C ASP A 12 -10.27 -6.03 10.89
N GLY A 13 -10.99 -7.12 10.57
CA GLY A 13 -11.06 -7.72 9.25
C GLY A 13 -9.86 -8.58 8.88
N ASN A 14 -9.01 -9.01 9.83
CA ASN A 14 -7.95 -9.97 9.53
C ASN A 14 -8.58 -11.23 8.94
N GLY A 15 -7.95 -11.84 7.92
CA GLY A 15 -8.48 -13.01 7.24
C GLY A 15 -7.51 -14.18 7.24
N ILE A 16 -8.00 -15.40 7.35
CA ILE A 16 -7.26 -16.63 7.03
C ILE A 16 -7.71 -17.07 5.64
N VAL A 17 -6.78 -17.10 4.69
CA VAL A 17 -7.10 -17.31 3.27
C VAL A 17 -6.24 -18.43 2.70
N ALA A 18 -6.87 -19.45 2.14
CA ALA A 18 -6.20 -20.48 1.35
C ALA A 18 -6.16 -20.07 -0.13
N ASP A 19 -4.99 -20.21 -0.76
CA ASP A 19 -4.83 -19.98 -2.18
C ASP A 19 -5.25 -21.20 -3.01
N LYS A 20 -5.14 -21.09 -4.34
CA LYS A 20 -5.48 -22.15 -5.29
C LYS A 20 -4.57 -23.39 -5.19
N HIS A 21 -3.42 -23.29 -4.53
CA HIS A 21 -2.46 -24.36 -4.31
C HIS A 21 -2.64 -25.03 -2.94
N GLY A 22 -3.54 -24.51 -2.11
CA GLY A 22 -3.79 -25.00 -0.75
C GLY A 22 -2.87 -24.38 0.31
N GLU A 23 -2.06 -23.40 -0.07
CA GLU A 23 -1.25 -22.64 0.87
C GLU A 23 -2.13 -21.65 1.63
N VAL A 24 -1.92 -21.55 2.95
CA VAL A 24 -2.78 -20.74 3.81
C VAL A 24 -2.01 -19.52 4.30
N TYR A 25 -2.69 -18.38 4.30
CA TYR A 25 -2.13 -17.09 4.64
C TYR A 25 -3.01 -16.36 5.64
N LEU A 26 -2.37 -15.79 6.66
CA LEU A 26 -2.98 -14.76 7.50
C LEU A 26 -2.82 -13.41 6.80
N VAL A 27 -3.94 -12.78 6.47
CA VAL A 27 -4.03 -11.50 5.78
C VAL A 27 -4.45 -10.44 6.79
N LYS A 28 -3.62 -9.41 6.97
CA LYS A 28 -3.89 -8.30 7.89
C LYS A 28 -4.13 -7.00 7.11
N PRO A 29 -4.81 -5.99 7.70
CA PRO A 29 -4.80 -4.64 7.15
C PRO A 29 -3.38 -4.09 7.02
N PRO A 30 -3.05 -3.37 5.92
CA PRO A 30 -3.86 -3.05 4.77
C PRO A 30 -4.00 -4.29 3.86
N PHE A 31 -5.23 -4.64 3.53
CA PHE A 31 -5.56 -5.85 2.76
C PHE A 31 -5.01 -5.77 1.34
N ASP A 32 -3.77 -6.22 1.20
CA ASP A 32 -3.01 -6.29 -0.02
C ASP A 32 -2.19 -7.58 -0.07
N PHE A 33 -1.45 -7.78 -1.16
CA PHE A 33 -0.65 -8.99 -1.36
C PHE A 33 0.55 -9.10 -0.41
N TYR A 34 0.93 -8.03 0.28
CA TYR A 34 2.14 -7.92 1.09
C TYR A 34 1.87 -8.08 2.59
N GLY A 35 0.64 -7.83 3.04
CA GLY A 35 0.17 -8.13 4.41
C GLY A 35 -0.18 -9.61 4.65
N LYS A 36 0.32 -10.53 3.81
CA LYS A 36 0.07 -11.98 3.91
C LYS A 36 1.24 -12.68 4.59
N GLU A 37 0.96 -13.33 5.70
CA GLU A 37 1.91 -14.18 6.41
C GLU A 37 1.52 -15.63 6.16
N HIS A 38 2.48 -16.47 5.74
CA HIS A 38 2.21 -17.90 5.59
C HIS A 38 1.82 -18.49 6.96
N LEU A 39 0.67 -19.15 7.01
CA LEU A 39 0.15 -19.82 8.18
C LEU A 39 0.17 -21.33 7.94
N PRO A 40 0.99 -22.10 8.67
CA PRO A 40 0.95 -23.55 8.64
C PRO A 40 -0.47 -24.09 8.89
N TYR A 41 -0.86 -25.11 8.12
CA TYR A 41 -2.24 -25.62 8.11
C TYR A 41 -2.69 -26.15 9.48
N ASP A 42 -1.76 -26.74 10.23
CA ASP A 42 -1.94 -27.23 11.60
C ASP A 42 -2.26 -26.12 12.61
N LEU A 43 -1.91 -24.87 12.31
CA LEU A 43 -2.15 -23.72 13.20
C LEU A 43 -3.50 -23.04 12.96
N ILE A 44 -4.24 -23.39 11.90
CA ILE A 44 -5.50 -22.73 11.54
C ILE A 44 -6.52 -22.80 12.68
N GLU A 45 -6.82 -23.99 13.17
CA GLU A 45 -7.85 -24.21 14.18
C GLU A 45 -7.49 -23.50 15.50
N SER A 46 -6.23 -23.60 15.92
CA SER A 46 -5.73 -22.89 17.10
C SER A 46 -5.80 -21.37 16.95
N THR A 47 -5.48 -20.84 15.76
CA THR A 47 -5.56 -19.41 15.47
C THR A 47 -7.00 -18.92 15.50
N ILE A 48 -7.94 -19.69 14.95
CA ILE A 48 -9.36 -19.35 14.95
C ILE A 48 -9.88 -19.24 16.39
N GLN A 49 -9.61 -20.25 17.21
CA GLN A 49 -10.09 -20.31 18.60
C GLN A 49 -9.43 -19.24 19.49
N GLN A 50 -8.12 -19.01 19.34
CA GLN A 50 -7.37 -18.11 20.21
C GLN A 50 -7.63 -16.63 19.92
N PHE A 51 -7.81 -16.27 18.64
CA PHE A 51 -7.94 -14.88 18.21
C PHE A 51 -9.38 -14.49 17.84
N GLY A 52 -10.35 -15.37 18.09
CA GLY A 52 -11.77 -15.07 17.91
C GLY A 52 -12.17 -14.85 16.45
N PHE A 53 -11.57 -15.60 15.52
CA PHE A 53 -12.00 -15.56 14.13
C PHE A 53 -13.38 -16.17 13.99
N THR A 54 -14.19 -15.60 13.11
CA THR A 54 -15.45 -16.18 12.65
C THR A 54 -15.19 -16.94 11.36
N GLU A 55 -15.56 -18.22 11.32
CA GLU A 55 -15.47 -19.02 10.11
C GLU A 55 -16.46 -18.52 9.05
N LEU A 56 -15.98 -18.37 7.82
CA LEU A 56 -16.75 -17.86 6.68
C LEU A 56 -16.82 -18.89 5.54
N ASN A 57 -15.70 -19.58 5.24
CA ASN A 57 -15.58 -20.56 4.17
C ASN A 57 -16.11 -20.08 2.80
N GLU A 58 -15.83 -18.82 2.46
CA GLU A 58 -16.29 -18.16 1.23
C GLU A 58 -15.26 -18.39 0.10
N ASP A 59 -15.71 -18.77 -1.09
CA ASP A 59 -14.87 -19.01 -2.27
C ASP A 59 -14.88 -17.81 -3.24
N TYR A 60 -13.70 -17.40 -3.68
CA TYR A 60 -13.45 -16.25 -4.54
C TYR A 60 -12.64 -16.60 -5.77
N THR A 61 -12.81 -15.83 -6.85
CA THR A 61 -12.06 -16.04 -8.10
C THR A 61 -10.70 -15.35 -8.03
N THR A 62 -10.62 -14.21 -7.34
CA THR A 62 -9.40 -13.41 -7.24
C THR A 62 -9.11 -12.96 -5.82
N TRP A 63 -7.82 -12.73 -5.53
CA TRP A 63 -7.38 -12.14 -4.26
C TRP A 63 -7.92 -10.73 -4.04
N ALA A 64 -8.19 -9.99 -5.12
CA ALA A 64 -8.77 -8.65 -5.01
C ALA A 64 -10.16 -8.71 -4.36
N GLU A 65 -11.00 -9.68 -4.77
CA GLU A 65 -12.33 -9.89 -4.18
C GLU A 65 -12.24 -10.26 -2.69
N VAL A 66 -11.28 -11.11 -2.32
CA VAL A 66 -11.01 -11.45 -0.91
C VAL A 66 -10.64 -10.19 -0.12
N PHE A 67 -9.76 -9.35 -0.64
CA PHE A 67 -9.37 -8.12 0.05
C PHE A 67 -10.53 -7.12 0.17
N GLU A 68 -11.38 -6.99 -0.86
CA GLU A 68 -12.59 -6.16 -0.76
C GLU A 68 -13.53 -6.69 0.33
N ARG A 69 -13.68 -8.01 0.45
CA ARG A 69 -14.47 -8.62 1.52
C ARG A 69 -13.94 -8.29 2.91
N LEU A 70 -12.64 -8.49 3.12
CA LEU A 70 -11.98 -8.19 4.40
C LEU A 70 -12.05 -6.70 4.74
N ARG A 71 -11.93 -5.82 3.73
CA ARG A 71 -12.18 -4.37 3.88
C ARG A 71 -13.60 -4.08 4.32
N ALA A 72 -14.60 -4.72 3.71
CA ALA A 72 -15.99 -4.52 4.08
C ALA A 72 -16.26 -4.97 5.53
N ILE A 73 -15.65 -6.06 5.99
CA ILE A 73 -15.76 -6.51 7.38
C ILE A 73 -15.12 -5.49 8.33
N ALA A 74 -13.88 -5.07 8.07
CA ALA A 74 -13.20 -4.05 8.85
C ALA A 74 -13.99 -2.72 8.88
N TRP A 75 -14.67 -2.42 7.77
CA TRP A 75 -15.52 -1.25 7.61
C TRP A 75 -16.74 -1.28 8.53
N GLU A 76 -17.48 -2.38 8.50
CA GLU A 76 -18.67 -2.58 9.32
C GLU A 76 -18.31 -2.55 10.80
N ALA A 77 -17.16 -3.11 11.18
CA ALA A 77 -16.64 -3.07 12.53
C ALA A 77 -16.41 -1.64 13.02
N ARG A 78 -15.72 -0.81 12.21
CA ARG A 78 -15.48 0.62 12.51
C ARG A 78 -16.77 1.41 12.66
N LYS A 79 -17.75 1.15 11.78
CA LYS A 79 -19.07 1.78 11.86
C LYS A 79 -19.80 1.43 13.16
N SER A 80 -19.66 0.20 13.65
CA SER A 80 -20.31 -0.25 14.89
C SER A 80 -19.76 0.44 16.14
N VAL A 81 -18.50 0.90 16.11
CA VAL A 81 -17.86 1.66 17.20
C VAL A 81 -17.96 3.19 17.02
N GLY A 82 -18.75 3.66 16.05
CA GLY A 82 -19.03 5.09 15.84
C GLY A 82 -18.07 5.83 14.91
N ASP A 83 -17.12 5.13 14.27
CA ASP A 83 -16.29 5.71 13.21
C ASP A 83 -17.08 5.74 11.89
N THR A 84 -17.41 6.95 11.45
CA THR A 84 -18.26 7.21 10.27
C THR A 84 -17.49 7.75 9.08
N SER A 85 -16.15 7.91 9.21
CA SER A 85 -15.31 8.19 8.04
C SER A 85 -15.64 7.14 6.98
N LYS A 86 -15.81 7.52 5.69
CA LYS A 86 -16.09 6.65 4.52
C LYS A 86 -14.87 6.30 3.68
N THR A 87 -13.72 6.79 4.11
CA THR A 87 -12.48 6.75 3.37
C THR A 87 -11.38 6.40 4.34
N VAL A 88 -10.58 5.38 4.02
CA VAL A 88 -9.29 5.18 4.67
C VAL A 88 -8.51 6.48 4.47
N THR A 89 -8.34 7.23 5.55
CA THR A 89 -7.70 8.55 5.49
C THR A 89 -6.22 8.36 5.16
N GLU A 90 -5.58 9.44 4.70
CA GLU A 90 -4.13 9.42 4.52
C GLU A 90 -3.41 9.05 5.84
N GLU A 91 -3.98 9.46 6.97
CA GLU A 91 -3.47 9.19 8.31
C GLU A 91 -3.59 7.71 8.70
N ASP A 92 -4.71 7.06 8.38
CA ASP A 92 -4.88 5.62 8.61
C ASP A 92 -3.85 4.79 7.82
N ARG A 93 -3.55 5.22 6.59
CA ARG A 93 -2.52 4.59 5.76
C ARG A 93 -1.12 4.82 6.34
N LYS A 94 -0.85 6.00 6.91
CA LYS A 94 0.42 6.29 7.60
C LYS A 94 0.55 5.54 8.92
N ALA A 95 -0.55 5.36 9.65
CA ALA A 95 -0.59 4.64 10.93
C ALA A 95 -0.09 3.20 10.77
N PHE A 96 -0.39 2.55 9.63
CA PHE A 96 0.16 1.25 9.29
C PHE A 96 1.69 1.24 9.22
N PHE A 97 2.30 2.13 8.43
CA PHE A 97 3.76 2.13 8.29
C PHE A 97 4.48 2.47 9.60
N ARG A 98 3.83 3.23 10.48
CA ARG A 98 4.32 3.52 11.84
C ARG A 98 4.24 2.33 12.78
N SER A 99 3.31 1.39 12.56
CA SER A 99 3.10 0.22 13.42
C SER A 99 3.81 -1.05 12.93
N ILE A 100 4.54 -0.99 11.81
CA ILE A 100 5.30 -2.15 11.29
C ILE A 100 6.28 -2.67 12.37
N PRO A 101 6.20 -3.96 12.75
CA PRO A 101 7.14 -4.56 13.70
C PRO A 101 8.56 -4.66 13.13
N GLU A 102 9.56 -4.66 14.01
CA GLU A 102 10.98 -4.60 13.64
C GLU A 102 11.41 -5.64 12.59
N GLY A 103 10.98 -6.90 12.76
CA GLY A 103 11.33 -8.00 11.85
C GLY A 103 10.83 -7.86 10.40
N PHE A 104 9.88 -6.95 10.15
CA PHE A 104 9.29 -6.72 8.83
C PHE A 104 9.79 -5.42 8.17
N LEU A 105 10.63 -4.64 8.86
CA LEU A 105 11.10 -3.36 8.35
C LEU A 105 11.97 -3.50 7.10
N VAL A 106 12.79 -4.55 7.01
CA VAL A 106 13.65 -4.80 5.83
C VAL A 106 12.80 -4.87 4.55
N GLY A 107 11.75 -5.70 4.55
CA GLY A 107 10.85 -5.84 3.39
C GLY A 107 10.08 -4.55 3.09
N ALA A 108 9.71 -3.78 4.11
CA ALA A 108 9.07 -2.47 3.92
C ALA A 108 10.01 -1.45 3.24
N VAL A 109 11.31 -1.45 3.59
CA VAL A 109 12.32 -0.58 2.97
C VAL A 109 12.64 -1.02 1.53
N GLU A 110 12.80 -2.31 1.28
CA GLU A 110 13.00 -2.83 -0.08
C GLU A 110 11.83 -2.47 -0.99
N ARG A 111 10.60 -2.48 -0.44
CA ARG A 111 9.42 -2.09 -1.19
C ARG A 111 9.37 -0.59 -1.50
N LEU A 112 9.77 0.25 -0.55
CA LEU A 112 9.95 1.68 -0.78
C LEU A 112 10.95 1.93 -1.92
N GLU A 113 12.07 1.22 -1.93
CA GLU A 113 13.08 1.33 -2.98
C GLU A 113 12.54 0.88 -4.34
N ALA A 114 11.73 -0.17 -4.39
CA ALA A 114 11.07 -0.60 -5.62
C ALA A 114 10.11 0.47 -6.17
N TYR A 115 9.37 1.19 -5.31
CA TYR A 115 8.53 2.32 -5.76
C TYR A 115 9.37 3.43 -6.38
N ALA A 116 10.53 3.75 -5.79
CA ALA A 116 11.45 4.74 -6.34
C ALA A 116 12.01 4.29 -7.70
N GLN A 117 12.46 3.03 -7.80
CA GLN A 117 12.97 2.45 -9.05
C GLN A 117 11.92 2.45 -10.17
N ASN A 118 10.66 2.17 -9.85
CA ASN A 118 9.54 2.17 -10.79
C ASN A 118 9.00 3.59 -11.10
N LYS A 119 9.64 4.64 -10.59
CA LYS A 119 9.21 6.05 -10.74
C LYS A 119 7.82 6.33 -10.18
N GLU A 120 7.37 5.56 -9.18
CA GLU A 120 6.14 5.80 -8.43
C GLU A 120 6.37 6.86 -7.34
N VAL A 121 6.84 8.04 -7.75
CA VAL A 121 7.37 9.11 -6.89
C VAL A 121 6.45 9.45 -5.70
N ASN A 122 5.15 9.59 -5.94
CA ASN A 122 4.19 9.95 -4.89
C ASN A 122 4.01 8.82 -3.86
N ARG A 123 4.04 7.55 -4.28
CA ARG A 123 3.94 6.40 -3.39
C ARG A 123 5.23 6.21 -2.61
N ALA A 124 6.39 6.36 -3.26
CA ALA A 124 7.68 6.33 -2.59
C ALA A 124 7.77 7.41 -1.51
N LEU A 125 7.37 8.66 -1.81
CA LEU A 125 7.35 9.73 -0.82
C LEU A 125 6.39 9.49 0.33
N PHE A 126 5.19 8.99 0.03
CA PHE A 126 4.18 8.69 1.03
C PHE A 126 4.67 7.61 2.01
N THR A 127 5.09 6.46 1.47
CA THR A 127 5.59 5.33 2.26
C THR A 127 6.86 5.68 3.01
N GLY A 128 7.82 6.37 2.37
CA GLY A 128 9.08 6.74 2.99
C GLY A 128 8.91 7.69 4.17
N LYS A 129 8.05 8.71 4.05
CA LYS A 129 7.75 9.61 5.18
C LYS A 129 7.10 8.87 6.34
N ALA A 130 6.14 8.00 6.04
CA ALA A 130 5.45 7.22 7.08
C ALA A 130 6.39 6.21 7.78
N LEU A 131 7.35 5.63 7.06
CA LEU A 131 8.38 4.76 7.63
C LEU A 131 9.36 5.51 8.52
N LEU A 132 9.74 6.75 8.18
CA LEU A 132 10.61 7.58 9.04
C LEU A 132 9.97 7.90 10.40
N GLU A 133 8.64 7.86 10.50
CA GLU A 133 7.90 8.03 11.75
C GLU A 133 7.79 6.72 12.56
N ASN A 134 8.29 5.58 12.05
CA ASN A 134 8.24 4.30 12.75
C ASN A 134 9.31 4.22 13.87
N PRO A 135 8.93 3.99 15.14
CA PRO A 135 9.86 3.98 16.27
C PRO A 135 10.86 2.80 16.25
N ASN A 136 10.54 1.71 15.56
CA ASN A 136 11.45 0.57 15.40
C ASN A 136 12.52 0.84 14.33
N LEU A 137 12.21 1.67 13.32
CA LEU A 137 13.18 2.01 12.28
C LEU A 137 14.35 2.84 12.83
N VAL A 138 14.09 3.69 13.83
CA VAL A 138 15.13 4.47 14.52
C VAL A 138 16.19 3.58 15.18
N LYS A 139 15.82 2.36 15.58
CA LYS A 139 16.73 1.38 16.18
C LYS A 139 17.62 0.69 15.16
N LEU A 140 17.31 0.80 13.86
CA LEU A 140 18.00 0.15 12.74
C LEU A 140 18.64 1.21 11.82
N PRO A 141 19.82 1.75 12.18
CA PRO A 141 20.41 2.92 11.54
C PRO A 141 20.69 2.74 10.04
N GLU A 142 21.07 1.55 9.60
CA GLU A 142 21.31 1.27 8.18
C GLU A 142 20.02 1.34 7.35
N LEU A 143 18.93 0.76 7.85
CA LEU A 143 17.62 0.84 7.20
C LEU A 143 17.07 2.26 7.22
N TYR A 144 17.24 2.97 8.33
CA TYR A 144 16.85 4.38 8.44
C TYR A 144 17.53 5.25 7.38
N GLN A 145 18.84 5.07 7.18
CA GLN A 145 19.60 5.83 6.16
C GLN A 145 19.10 5.54 4.74
N ARG A 146 18.78 4.28 4.43
CA ARG A 146 18.21 3.90 3.13
C ARG A 146 16.87 4.59 2.87
N VAL A 147 15.96 4.58 3.85
CA VAL A 147 14.67 5.26 3.75
C VAL A 147 14.86 6.77 3.57
N ALA A 148 15.72 7.39 4.36
CA ALA A 148 16.01 8.82 4.27
C ALA A 148 16.57 9.22 2.89
N ALA A 149 17.47 8.41 2.31
CA ALA A 149 18.05 8.64 1.00
C ALA A 149 16.98 8.62 -0.11
N VAL A 150 16.06 7.65 -0.08
CA VAL A 150 14.93 7.58 -1.03
C VAL A 150 14.05 8.82 -0.89
N VAL A 151 13.63 9.17 0.33
CA VAL A 151 12.78 10.34 0.58
C VAL A 151 13.44 11.64 0.10
N GLN A 152 14.75 11.80 0.34
CA GLN A 152 15.49 12.99 -0.11
C GLN A 152 15.57 13.08 -1.63
N ASN A 153 15.85 11.97 -2.33
CA ASN A 153 15.96 11.93 -3.78
C ASN A 153 14.62 12.20 -4.47
N GLU A 154 13.54 11.56 -4.03
CA GLU A 154 12.20 11.75 -4.60
C GLU A 154 11.65 13.16 -4.30
N SER A 155 11.99 13.74 -3.14
CA SER A 155 11.63 15.12 -2.79
C SER A 155 12.33 16.15 -3.68
N ARG A 156 13.57 15.86 -4.11
CA ARG A 156 14.29 16.69 -5.09
C ARG A 156 13.67 16.57 -6.47
N MET A 157 13.24 15.39 -6.90
CA MET A 157 12.59 15.22 -8.20
C MET A 157 11.27 16.01 -8.26
N THR A 158 10.42 15.89 -7.25
CA THR A 158 9.15 16.65 -7.19
C THR A 158 9.35 18.17 -7.14
N SER A 159 10.43 18.68 -6.52
CA SER A 159 10.75 20.12 -6.53
C SER A 159 11.30 20.61 -7.87
N VAL A 160 12.10 19.80 -8.57
CA VAL A 160 12.56 20.09 -9.94
C VAL A 160 11.36 20.19 -10.89
N PHE A 161 10.39 19.26 -10.81
CA PHE A 161 9.18 19.31 -11.65
C PHE A 161 8.23 20.46 -11.32
N ARG A 162 8.19 20.94 -10.06
CA ARG A 162 7.45 22.17 -9.68
C ARG A 162 8.08 23.45 -10.25
N ASN A 163 9.41 23.48 -10.42
CA ASN A 163 10.13 24.62 -10.96
C ASN A 163 10.26 24.62 -12.49
N VAL A 164 9.79 23.57 -13.18
CA VAL A 164 9.61 23.63 -14.64
C VAL A 164 8.40 24.52 -14.93
N ASN A 165 8.68 25.75 -15.37
CA ASN A 165 7.66 26.66 -15.85
C ASN A 165 7.16 26.20 -17.23
N TRP A 166 6.25 25.22 -17.26
CA TRP A 166 5.64 24.67 -18.47
C TRP A 166 4.97 25.75 -19.35
N GLY A 167 4.62 26.92 -18.77
CA GLY A 167 4.13 28.08 -19.50
C GLY A 167 5.14 28.75 -20.44
N LYS A 168 6.45 28.49 -20.29
CA LYS A 168 7.50 29.00 -21.21
C LYS A 168 7.90 28.03 -22.32
N LEU A 169 7.57 26.73 -22.22
CA LEU A 169 7.90 25.73 -23.23
C LEU A 169 6.89 25.70 -24.40
N ASN A 170 5.66 26.18 -24.19
CA ASN A 170 4.62 26.24 -25.23
C ASN A 170 4.61 27.54 -26.08
N LYS A 171 5.58 28.45 -25.92
CA LYS A 171 5.67 29.69 -26.72
C LYS A 171 6.72 29.67 -27.84
N LYS A 172 7.37 28.54 -28.13
CA LYS A 172 8.42 28.44 -29.16
C LYS A 172 8.10 27.53 -30.35
N LYS A 173 6.84 27.16 -30.55
CA LYS A 173 6.39 26.52 -31.80
C LYS A 173 5.05 27.08 -32.24
N GLN A 174 5.05 28.28 -32.83
CA GLN A 174 4.22 28.60 -33.98
C GLN A 174 4.61 29.99 -34.51
N PHE A 175 4.62 30.09 -35.84
CA PHE A 175 4.93 31.23 -36.69
C PHE A 175 6.41 31.57 -36.95
N VAL A 176 6.93 30.98 -38.02
CA VAL A 176 7.73 31.70 -39.02
C VAL A 176 7.00 31.57 -40.37
N PRO A 177 6.82 32.67 -41.14
CA PRO A 177 5.92 32.75 -42.28
C PRO A 177 6.61 32.37 -43.61
N SER A 178 5.83 31.86 -44.55
CA SER A 178 6.07 31.87 -46.01
C SER A 178 4.70 31.61 -46.64
N PHE A 179 4.12 32.51 -47.42
CA PHE A 179 4.55 32.89 -48.75
C PHE A 179 4.20 34.36 -49.04
N ALA A 180 5.15 35.05 -49.68
CA ALA A 180 4.89 36.23 -50.47
C ALA A 180 4.52 35.82 -51.91
N LEU A 181 3.93 36.78 -52.63
CA LEU A 181 3.74 36.91 -54.08
C LEU A 181 2.48 36.27 -54.66
N VAL A 182 1.76 36.87 -55.61
CA VAL A 182 1.58 38.24 -56.15
C VAL A 182 0.44 38.05 -57.17
N GLU A 183 -0.28 39.13 -57.46
CA GLU A 183 -1.32 39.28 -58.47
C GLU A 183 -1.09 38.55 -59.81
N ALA A 184 -2.20 38.10 -60.41
CA ALA A 184 -2.43 38.06 -61.85
C ALA A 184 -3.80 38.70 -62.13
#